data_AF-V9D7N1-F1
#
_entry.id   AF-V9D7N1-F1
#
_cell.length_a   1.000
_cell.length_b   1.000
_cell.length_c   1.000
_cell.angle_alpha   90.00
_cell.angle_beta   90.00
_cell.angle_gamma   90.00
#
_symmetry.space_group_name_H-M   'P 1'
#
loop_
_entity.id
_entity.type
_entity.pdbx_description
1 polymer ?
#
loop_
_entity_poly.entity_id
_entity_poly.type
_entity_poly.pdbx_seq_one_letter_code
_entity_poly.pdbx_strand_id
1 'polypeptide(L)'
;MPPRLRLRSLAQLAELQLDRTSSTLPYTCGRCSRSYATAAAAATTIATTPAPTDAQIQSGFPPLSRYPPSQPPSHRNPAYRKSQLLRSYVSLLQTTPLIIFFQHSNLKATEWVSIRRELASALRKLDAQLAAQGKPPEDLIGEYVKLQVIKTNMFEPALRIAEYFKPGLPGAQGQTHQEAGAGAGAGAGVVSPVSVPSEKEDPSLTHALSVAAYHASQAHRNEHVLTPLLTGSVAILTFPAVSPLYVKTAFSILAPQPGGVFAAPTRRANPLYHEPAVQDGVKKLMLLGARIDGQVFDMEGARWVGGIDGGIDGLRAQLVGMLQGFGAGVVQVLESGSRAVWWTMEGRRKMLEDEEAGPKE
;
A
#
# COMPACT_ATOMS: atom_id res chain seq x y z
N MET A 1 -40.83 17.32 -23.72
CA MET A 1 -40.47 18.34 -22.71
C MET A 1 -40.10 17.62 -21.42
N PRO A 2 -38.87 17.75 -20.89
CA PRO A 2 -38.53 17.23 -19.57
C PRO A 2 -38.89 18.25 -18.46
N PRO A 3 -39.32 17.82 -17.27
CA PRO A 3 -39.75 18.72 -16.21
C PRO A 3 -38.55 19.41 -15.53
N ARG A 4 -38.64 20.73 -15.38
CA ARG A 4 -37.63 21.56 -14.73
C ARG A 4 -37.72 21.40 -13.21
N LEU A 5 -36.72 20.77 -12.59
CA LEU A 5 -36.56 20.74 -11.14
C LEU A 5 -36.16 22.14 -10.65
N ARG A 6 -36.98 22.73 -9.77
CA ARG A 6 -36.65 23.98 -9.08
C ARG A 6 -35.67 23.67 -7.95
N LEU A 7 -34.41 24.09 -8.10
CA LEU A 7 -33.43 24.06 -7.01
C LEU A 7 -33.84 25.11 -5.97
N ARG A 8 -34.16 24.66 -4.75
CA ARG A 8 -34.39 25.53 -3.59
C ARG A 8 -33.05 26.13 -3.13
N SER A 9 -33.06 27.41 -2.76
CA SER A 9 -31.87 28.11 -2.28
C SER A 9 -31.47 27.62 -0.88
N LEU A 10 -30.17 27.57 -0.61
CA LEU A 10 -29.57 27.08 0.65
C LEU A 10 -30.04 27.84 1.90
N ALA A 11 -30.63 29.04 1.74
CA ALA A 11 -31.17 29.84 2.83
C ALA A 11 -32.41 29.21 3.49
N GLN A 12 -33.18 28.39 2.77
CA GLN A 12 -34.44 27.81 3.28
C GLN A 12 -34.26 26.47 4.04
N LEU A 13 -33.04 25.92 4.08
CA LEU A 13 -32.73 24.73 4.90
C LEU A 13 -32.33 25.09 6.34
N ALA A 14 -32.07 26.37 6.62
CA ALA A 14 -31.67 26.84 7.95
C ALA A 14 -32.85 26.99 8.93
N GLU A 15 -34.10 26.96 8.44
CA GLU A 15 -35.30 27.26 9.25
C GLU A 15 -36.02 26.01 9.82
N LEU A 16 -35.49 24.80 9.65
CA LEU A 16 -36.14 23.56 10.11
C LEU A 16 -35.47 22.85 11.31
N GLN A 17 -34.72 23.56 12.16
CA GLN A 17 -34.22 22.96 13.40
C GLN A 17 -34.34 23.91 14.60
N LEU A 18 -35.52 23.91 15.21
CA LEU A 18 -35.71 24.24 16.62
C LEU A 18 -36.84 23.37 17.18
N ASP A 19 -36.47 22.28 17.87
CA ASP A 19 -37.24 21.72 18.99
C ASP A 19 -36.32 20.91 19.93
N ARG A 20 -35.63 21.69 20.77
CA ARG A 20 -35.37 21.56 22.22
C ARG A 20 -35.67 20.21 22.92
N THR A 21 -34.61 19.56 23.45
CA THR A 21 -34.59 19.07 24.85
C THR A 21 -33.17 19.07 25.44
N SER A 22 -33.13 19.34 26.74
CA SER A 22 -32.02 19.69 27.64
C SER A 22 -30.76 18.81 27.65
N SER A 23 -29.59 19.46 27.67
CA SER A 23 -28.42 19.02 28.43
C SER A 23 -27.46 20.20 28.60
N THR A 24 -27.07 20.44 29.84
CA THR A 24 -26.30 21.57 30.36
C THR A 24 -24.83 21.52 29.95
N LEU A 25 -24.41 22.35 28.99
CA LEU A 25 -23.02 22.77 28.78
C LEU A 25 -23.01 24.19 28.16
N PRO A 26 -22.28 25.19 28.73
CA PRO A 26 -22.24 26.52 28.15
C PRO A 26 -21.34 26.54 26.90
N TYR A 27 -21.97 26.76 25.74
CA TYR A 27 -21.29 27.04 24.48
C TYR A 27 -20.77 28.49 24.49
N THR A 28 -19.45 28.66 24.57
CA THR A 28 -18.80 29.98 24.55
C THR A 28 -18.60 30.47 23.11
N CYS A 29 -19.07 31.68 22.83
CA CYS A 29 -18.91 32.38 21.55
C CYS A 29 -17.43 32.59 21.17
N GLY A 30 -17.00 32.00 20.06
CA GLY A 30 -15.64 32.11 19.49
C GLY A 30 -15.29 33.48 18.87
N ARG A 31 -15.99 34.55 19.24
CA ARG A 31 -15.65 35.95 18.85
C ARG A 31 -15.57 36.93 20.01
N CYS A 32 -15.55 36.45 21.25
CA CYS A 32 -15.36 37.27 22.43
C CYS A 32 -14.34 36.63 23.39
N SER A 33 -13.07 36.61 22.99
CA SER A 33 -11.93 36.38 23.89
C SER A 33 -10.99 37.59 23.84
N ARG A 34 -11.51 38.74 24.27
CA ARG A 34 -10.67 39.78 24.88
C ARG A 34 -11.09 39.91 26.34
N SER A 35 -10.72 38.92 27.14
CA SER A 35 -10.71 39.03 28.59
C SER A 35 -9.45 39.79 28.99
N TYR A 36 -9.60 41.11 29.11
CA TYR A 36 -8.79 41.93 30.00
C TYR A 36 -9.03 41.44 31.44
N ALA A 37 -7.95 41.16 32.17
CA ALA A 37 -8.01 40.86 33.59
C ALA A 37 -8.49 42.11 34.36
N THR A 38 -9.49 41.93 35.22
CA THR A 38 -9.97 42.93 36.17
C THR A 38 -9.01 43.02 37.35
N ALA A 39 -8.21 44.09 37.41
CA ALA A 39 -7.67 44.59 38.66
C ALA A 39 -8.50 45.80 39.08
N ALA A 40 -9.34 45.62 40.10
CA ALA A 40 -9.98 46.73 40.79
C ALA A 40 -8.96 47.37 41.72
N ALA A 41 -8.51 48.57 41.40
CA ALA A 41 -8.15 49.60 42.38
C ALA A 41 -8.14 50.95 41.66
N ALA A 42 -8.80 51.92 42.28
CA ALA A 42 -9.05 53.25 41.79
C ALA A 42 -7.79 54.00 41.32
N ALA A 43 -7.79 54.49 40.09
CA ALA A 43 -7.22 55.77 39.69
C ALA A 43 -7.57 56.07 38.22
N THR A 44 -8.02 57.28 37.96
CA THR A 44 -8.10 57.93 36.65
C THR A 44 -6.75 57.89 35.95
N THR A 45 -6.56 57.04 34.93
CA THR A 45 -5.40 57.12 34.03
C THR A 45 -5.74 56.67 32.61
N ILE A 46 -5.29 57.47 31.66
CA ILE A 46 -5.38 57.34 30.20
C ILE A 46 -4.93 55.94 29.75
N ALA A 47 -5.70 55.30 28.86
CA ALA A 47 -5.39 53.98 28.32
C ALA A 47 -4.16 54.02 27.39
N THR A 48 -2.97 53.97 27.97
CA THR A 48 -1.72 53.67 27.26
C THR A 48 -1.53 52.17 27.23
N THR A 49 -1.52 51.55 26.04
CA THR A 49 -1.07 50.16 25.89
C THR A 49 0.34 50.04 26.48
N PRO A 50 0.61 49.14 27.43
CA PRO A 50 1.94 48.99 28.00
C PRO A 50 2.93 48.65 26.87
N ALA A 51 4.09 49.30 26.91
CA ALA A 51 5.16 49.05 25.95
C ALA A 51 5.57 47.56 25.99
N PRO A 52 5.84 46.92 24.84
CA PRO A 52 6.32 45.55 24.80
C PRO A 52 7.59 45.42 25.65
N THR A 53 7.70 44.32 26.40
CA THR A 53 8.88 44.06 27.26
C THR A 53 10.15 43.94 26.41
N ASP A 54 11.31 44.33 26.93
CA ASP A 54 12.59 44.24 26.18
C ASP A 54 12.85 42.82 25.64
N ALA A 55 12.42 41.79 26.37
CA ALA A 55 12.50 40.39 25.91
C ALA A 55 11.64 40.11 24.65
N GLN A 56 10.49 40.76 24.51
CA GLN A 56 9.63 40.66 23.31
C GLN A 56 10.15 41.51 22.15
N ILE A 57 10.83 42.61 22.44
CA ILE A 57 11.50 43.45 21.43
C ILE A 57 12.76 42.73 20.90
N GLN A 58 13.45 41.99 21.76
CA GLN A 58 14.64 41.19 21.41
C GLN A 58 14.30 39.80 20.86
N SER A 59 13.10 39.26 21.13
CA SER A 59 12.65 38.03 20.47
C SER A 59 12.37 38.33 19.00
N GLY A 60 13.21 37.79 18.11
CA GLY A 60 12.99 37.90 16.67
C GLY A 60 11.58 37.43 16.30
N PHE A 61 10.90 38.17 15.42
CA PHE A 61 9.60 37.76 14.90
C PHE A 61 9.73 36.35 14.31
N PRO A 62 8.86 35.39 14.68
CA PRO A 62 8.91 34.07 14.09
C PRO A 62 8.74 34.21 12.58
N PRO A 63 9.51 33.45 11.77
CA PRO A 63 9.35 33.51 10.32
C PRO A 63 7.91 33.12 9.98
N LEU A 64 7.16 34.08 9.42
CA LEU A 64 5.81 33.84 8.95
C LEU A 64 5.90 32.90 7.75
N SER A 65 5.59 31.62 7.96
CA SER A 65 5.52 30.67 6.85
C SER A 65 4.51 31.18 5.82
N ARG A 66 4.95 31.29 4.57
CA ARG A 66 4.08 31.73 3.47
C ARG A 66 3.02 30.69 3.10
N TYR A 67 3.18 29.45 3.56
CA TYR A 67 2.35 28.31 3.20
C TYR A 67 1.53 27.81 4.39
N PRO A 68 0.27 27.39 4.18
CA PRO A 68 -0.53 26.79 5.23
C PRO A 68 0.04 25.40 5.59
N PRO A 69 -0.14 24.92 6.84
CA PRO A 69 0.44 23.66 7.30
C PRO A 69 -0.05 22.44 6.50
N SER A 70 -1.27 22.50 5.95
CA SER A 70 -1.84 21.45 5.10
C SER A 70 -1.25 21.41 3.68
N GLN A 71 -0.63 22.50 3.23
CA GLN A 71 -0.05 22.61 1.90
C GLN A 71 1.38 23.12 2.01
N PRO A 72 2.33 22.26 2.44
CA PRO A 72 3.72 22.64 2.50
C PRO A 72 4.25 23.02 1.10
N PRO A 73 5.34 23.80 1.05
CA PRO A 73 6.00 24.14 -0.19
C PRO A 73 6.44 22.88 -0.93
N SER A 74 6.10 22.79 -2.22
CA SER A 74 6.38 21.63 -3.06
C SER A 74 7.10 22.04 -4.34
N HIS A 75 7.86 21.11 -4.93
CA HIS A 75 8.60 21.35 -6.18
C HIS A 75 7.66 21.73 -7.34
N ARG A 76 6.51 21.03 -7.43
CA ARG A 76 5.44 21.34 -8.40
C ARG A 76 4.16 21.72 -7.67
N ASN A 77 3.35 22.58 -8.30
CA ASN A 77 2.07 23.01 -7.73
C ASN A 77 1.15 21.78 -7.49
N PRO A 78 0.58 21.62 -6.27
CA PRO A 78 -0.31 20.50 -5.97
C PRO A 78 -1.67 20.59 -6.65
N ALA A 79 -2.09 21.75 -7.18
CA ALA A 79 -3.36 21.87 -7.91
C ALA A 79 -3.39 21.02 -9.20
N TYR A 80 -2.22 20.68 -9.76
CA TYR A 80 -2.16 19.87 -10.97
C TYR A 80 -2.49 18.41 -10.72
N ARG A 81 -3.33 17.83 -11.61
CA ARG A 81 -3.68 16.40 -11.60
C ARG A 81 -2.45 15.48 -11.55
N LYS A 82 -1.36 15.83 -12.24
CA LYS A 82 -0.11 15.05 -12.23
C LYS A 82 0.48 14.96 -10.82
N SER A 83 0.54 16.07 -10.10
CA SER A 83 1.04 16.13 -8.72
C SER A 83 0.19 15.29 -7.77
N GLN A 84 -1.14 15.34 -7.94
CA GLN A 84 -2.08 14.54 -7.13
C GLN A 84 -1.99 13.04 -7.44
N LEU A 85 -1.85 12.67 -8.72
CA LEU A 85 -1.64 11.26 -9.10
C LEU A 85 -0.35 10.71 -8.51
N LEU A 86 0.73 11.49 -8.51
CA LEU A 86 2.00 11.06 -7.91
C LEU A 86 1.84 10.82 -6.40
N ARG A 87 1.20 11.74 -5.67
CA ARG A 87 0.90 11.57 -4.24
C ARG A 87 0.07 10.32 -3.97
N SER A 88 -0.99 10.11 -4.76
CA SER A 88 -1.86 8.94 -4.66
C SER A 88 -1.10 7.64 -4.91
N TYR A 89 -0.22 7.59 -5.92
CA TYR A 89 0.57 6.40 -6.21
C TYR A 89 1.66 6.13 -5.17
N VAL A 90 2.31 7.16 -4.63
CA VAL A 90 3.27 6.96 -3.53
C VAL A 90 2.56 6.41 -2.29
N SER A 91 1.41 6.98 -1.91
CA SER A 91 0.61 6.48 -0.80
C SER A 91 0.13 5.04 -1.04
N LEU A 92 -0.28 4.71 -2.26
CA LEU A 92 -0.64 3.34 -2.65
C LEU A 92 0.56 2.40 -2.48
N LEU A 93 1.72 2.74 -3.06
CA LEU A 93 2.93 1.93 -2.99
C LEU A 93 3.48 1.71 -1.57
N GLN A 94 3.19 2.63 -0.64
CA GLN A 94 3.58 2.54 0.77
C GLN A 94 2.58 1.75 1.62
N THR A 95 1.29 1.78 1.28
CA THR A 95 0.22 1.15 2.08
C THR A 95 -0.15 -0.24 1.60
N THR A 96 0.05 -0.55 0.31
CA THR A 96 -0.27 -1.86 -0.26
C THR A 96 0.99 -2.72 -0.37
N PRO A 97 1.12 -3.77 0.45
CA PRO A 97 2.28 -4.67 0.39
C PRO A 97 2.29 -5.53 -0.87
N LEU A 98 1.12 -5.86 -1.44
CA LEU A 98 1.00 -6.73 -2.61
C LEU A 98 0.31 -6.02 -3.78
N ILE A 99 1.01 -5.94 -4.90
CA ILE A 99 0.55 -5.34 -6.15
C ILE A 99 0.86 -6.30 -7.30
N ILE A 100 -0.14 -6.62 -8.12
CA ILE A 100 0.03 -7.47 -9.30
C ILE A 100 -0.14 -6.61 -10.54
N PHE A 101 0.79 -6.74 -11.49
CA PHE A 101 0.80 -5.98 -12.75
C PHE A 101 0.18 -6.80 -13.88
N PHE A 102 -0.77 -6.18 -14.57
CA PHE A 102 -1.41 -6.69 -15.77
C PHE A 102 -1.17 -5.73 -16.93
N GLN A 103 -0.70 -6.25 -18.06
CA GLN A 103 -0.80 -5.55 -19.33
C GLN A 103 -2.23 -5.66 -19.83
N HIS A 104 -2.79 -4.57 -20.33
CA HIS A 104 -4.10 -4.60 -20.98
C HIS A 104 -4.03 -4.04 -22.39
N SER A 105 -4.70 -4.71 -23.33
CA SER A 105 -4.79 -4.26 -24.73
C SER A 105 -6.22 -3.89 -25.08
N ASN A 106 -6.48 -2.61 -25.37
CA ASN A 106 -7.74 -2.10 -25.94
C ASN A 106 -9.03 -2.68 -25.32
N LEU A 107 -9.10 -2.71 -23.97
CA LEU A 107 -10.29 -3.12 -23.23
C LEU A 107 -11.40 -2.07 -23.33
N LYS A 108 -12.62 -2.52 -23.63
CA LYS A 108 -13.82 -1.66 -23.65
C LYS A 108 -14.33 -1.40 -22.24
N ALA A 109 -15.10 -0.33 -22.07
CA ALA A 109 -15.69 0.01 -20.76
C ALA A 109 -16.62 -1.11 -20.22
N THR A 110 -17.36 -1.77 -21.11
CA THR A 110 -18.23 -2.92 -20.75
C THR A 110 -17.42 -4.11 -20.24
N GLU A 111 -16.28 -4.40 -20.88
CA GLU A 111 -15.35 -5.47 -20.50
C GLU A 111 -14.72 -5.16 -19.13
N TRP A 112 -14.34 -3.90 -18.87
CA TRP A 112 -13.82 -3.49 -17.56
C TRP A 112 -14.84 -3.67 -16.44
N VAL A 113 -16.09 -3.25 -16.67
CA VAL A 113 -17.15 -3.37 -15.67
C VAL A 113 -17.49 -4.82 -15.41
N SER A 114 -17.54 -5.67 -16.45
CA SER A 114 -17.82 -7.09 -16.31
C SER A 114 -16.71 -7.81 -15.55
N ILE A 115 -15.43 -7.57 -15.88
CA ILE A 115 -14.29 -8.15 -15.15
C ILE A 115 -14.31 -7.73 -13.66
N ARG A 116 -14.52 -6.43 -13.38
CA ARG A 116 -14.57 -5.94 -12.00
C ARG A 116 -15.76 -6.50 -11.22
N ARG A 117 -16.90 -6.72 -11.88
CA ARG A 117 -18.08 -7.37 -11.30
C ARG A 117 -17.77 -8.80 -10.91
N GLU A 118 -17.15 -9.59 -11.79
CA GLU A 118 -16.80 -10.99 -11.51
C GLU A 118 -15.73 -11.10 -10.43
N LEU A 119 -14.72 -10.22 -10.46
CA LEU A 119 -13.70 -10.16 -9.41
C LEU A 119 -14.36 -9.85 -8.06
N ALA A 120 -15.18 -8.80 -7.97
CA ALA A 120 -15.84 -8.43 -6.73
C ALA A 120 -16.80 -9.53 -6.23
N SER A 121 -17.52 -10.22 -7.14
CA SER A 121 -18.43 -11.30 -6.76
C SER A 121 -17.67 -12.51 -6.19
N ALA A 122 -16.52 -12.85 -6.77
CA ALA A 122 -15.70 -13.96 -6.30
C ALA A 122 -15.00 -13.66 -4.97
N LEU A 123 -14.47 -12.45 -4.79
CA LEU A 123 -13.87 -12.07 -3.52
C LEU A 123 -14.92 -12.02 -2.40
N ARG A 124 -16.12 -11.53 -2.67
CA ARG A 124 -17.24 -11.59 -1.70
C ARG A 124 -17.65 -13.01 -1.33
N LYS A 125 -17.60 -13.95 -2.29
CA LYS A 125 -17.85 -15.37 -2.00
C LYS A 125 -16.76 -15.94 -1.08
N LEU A 126 -15.51 -15.55 -1.31
CA LEU A 126 -14.40 -15.95 -0.44
C LEU A 126 -14.51 -15.32 0.95
N ASP A 127 -14.85 -14.02 1.05
CA ASP A 127 -15.11 -13.36 2.33
C ASP A 127 -16.22 -14.07 3.11
N ALA A 128 -17.31 -14.47 2.44
CA ALA A 128 -18.40 -15.23 3.07
C ALA A 128 -17.93 -16.61 3.57
N GLN A 129 -17.03 -17.28 2.83
CA GLN A 129 -16.43 -18.55 3.25
C GLN A 129 -15.50 -18.36 4.46
N LEU A 130 -14.67 -17.31 4.45
CA LEU A 130 -13.77 -16.99 5.56
C LEU A 130 -14.54 -16.55 6.81
N ALA A 131 -15.65 -15.82 6.65
CA ALA A 131 -16.55 -15.46 7.73
C ALA A 131 -17.22 -16.70 8.34
N ALA A 132 -17.63 -17.67 7.50
CA ALA A 132 -18.16 -18.95 7.97
C ALA A 132 -17.12 -19.79 8.72
N GLN A 133 -15.82 -19.63 8.40
CA GLN A 133 -14.71 -20.23 9.12
C GLN A 133 -14.36 -19.49 10.43
N GLY A 134 -15.07 -18.40 10.76
CA GLY A 134 -14.87 -17.65 11.99
C GLY A 134 -13.69 -16.69 11.97
N LYS A 135 -13.19 -16.29 10.79
CA LYS A 135 -12.13 -15.27 10.70
C LYS A 135 -12.65 -13.88 11.13
N PRO A 136 -11.80 -13.07 11.79
CA PRO A 136 -12.20 -11.73 12.24
C PRO A 136 -12.48 -10.81 11.04
N PRO A 137 -13.29 -9.75 11.22
CA PRO A 137 -13.68 -8.87 10.13
C PRO A 137 -12.52 -8.05 9.54
N GLU A 138 -11.41 -7.93 10.26
CA GLU A 138 -10.19 -7.25 9.79
C GLU A 138 -9.44 -8.03 8.69
N ASP A 139 -9.58 -9.37 8.68
CA ASP A 139 -8.98 -10.25 7.67
C ASP A 139 -9.82 -10.34 6.38
N LEU A 140 -11.03 -9.76 6.39
CA LEU A 140 -11.93 -9.68 5.24
C LEU A 140 -11.50 -8.51 4.35
N ILE A 141 -10.76 -8.86 3.31
CA ILE A 141 -10.04 -7.89 2.48
C ILE A 141 -10.75 -7.66 1.13
N GLY A 142 -11.75 -8.49 0.78
CA GLY A 142 -12.30 -8.53 -0.57
C GLY A 142 -12.84 -7.20 -1.11
N GLU A 143 -13.36 -6.31 -0.25
CA GLU A 143 -13.82 -4.96 -0.67
C GLU A 143 -12.66 -4.01 -1.03
N TYR A 144 -11.51 -4.17 -0.36
CA TYR A 144 -10.36 -3.30 -0.55
C TYR A 144 -9.51 -3.69 -1.76
N VAL A 145 -9.68 -4.92 -2.27
CA VAL A 145 -8.99 -5.37 -3.48
C VAL A 145 -9.54 -4.67 -4.71
N LYS A 146 -8.69 -3.89 -5.38
CA LYS A 146 -9.11 -3.04 -6.51
C LYS A 146 -8.23 -3.26 -7.72
N LEU A 147 -8.88 -3.46 -8.87
CA LEU A 147 -8.27 -3.49 -10.19
C LEU A 147 -8.34 -2.09 -10.82
N GLN A 148 -7.20 -1.42 -10.94
CA GLN A 148 -7.11 -0.04 -11.40
C GLN A 148 -6.15 0.10 -12.59
N VAL A 149 -6.49 1.00 -13.52
CA VAL A 149 -5.59 1.37 -14.62
C VAL A 149 -4.68 2.50 -14.16
N ILE A 150 -3.38 2.36 -14.39
CA ILE A 150 -2.39 3.36 -13.96
C ILE A 150 -1.81 4.13 -15.13
N LYS A 151 -1.33 5.35 -14.84
CA LYS A 151 -0.47 6.10 -15.76
C LYS A 151 0.98 5.77 -15.48
N THR A 152 1.57 4.93 -16.31
CA THR A 152 2.96 4.47 -16.21
C THR A 152 3.96 5.60 -16.03
N ASN A 153 3.85 6.68 -16.83
CA ASN A 153 4.70 7.88 -16.73
C ASN A 153 4.69 8.59 -15.36
N MET A 154 3.63 8.41 -14.57
CA MET A 154 3.52 8.99 -13.22
C MET A 154 3.80 7.95 -12.12
N PHE A 155 3.54 6.68 -12.43
CA PHE A 155 3.74 5.56 -11.51
C PHE A 155 5.22 5.23 -11.35
N GLU A 156 6.01 5.30 -12.44
CA GLU A 156 7.45 5.03 -12.38
C GLU A 156 8.20 6.03 -11.47
N PRO A 157 8.02 7.37 -11.56
CA PRO A 157 8.58 8.29 -10.57
C PRO A 157 8.07 8.03 -9.14
N ALA A 158 6.81 7.63 -8.98
CA ALA A 158 6.26 7.31 -7.65
C ALA A 158 6.94 6.09 -7.02
N LEU A 159 7.26 5.07 -7.83
CA LEU A 159 8.01 3.89 -7.41
C LEU A 159 9.41 4.24 -6.90
N ARG A 160 10.13 5.09 -7.65
CA ARG A 160 11.45 5.57 -7.22
C ARG A 160 11.37 6.36 -5.91
N ILE A 161 10.37 7.22 -5.76
CA ILE A 161 10.17 7.97 -4.51
C ILE A 161 9.86 7.01 -3.36
N ALA A 162 9.00 6.01 -3.56
CA ALA A 162 8.63 5.10 -2.49
C ALA A 162 9.82 4.26 -1.96
N GLU A 163 10.83 3.98 -2.79
CA GLU A 163 11.95 3.12 -2.42
C GLU A 163 13.22 3.88 -2.02
N TYR A 164 13.58 4.92 -2.78
CA TYR A 164 14.84 5.64 -2.58
C TYR A 164 14.69 6.86 -1.66
N PHE A 165 13.51 7.48 -1.59
CA PHE A 165 13.31 8.65 -0.73
C PHE A 165 12.93 8.22 0.69
N LYS A 166 13.93 8.24 1.59
CA LYS A 166 13.77 7.95 3.02
C LYS A 166 13.91 9.24 3.84
N PRO A 167 12.81 9.90 4.23
CA PRO A 167 12.90 11.10 5.06
C PRO A 167 13.36 10.75 6.49
N GLY A 168 14.31 11.50 7.04
CA GLY A 168 14.72 11.39 8.45
C GLY A 168 15.99 10.60 8.74
N LEU A 169 16.64 10.00 7.73
CA LEU A 169 17.99 9.45 7.92
C LEU A 169 19.03 10.58 7.79
N PRO A 170 19.85 10.85 8.83
CA PRO A 170 20.78 11.98 8.86
C PRO A 170 21.95 11.91 7.86
N GLY A 171 21.94 10.95 6.92
CA GLY A 171 22.92 10.83 5.83
C GLY A 171 22.32 10.76 4.41
N ALA A 172 20.99 10.80 4.26
CA ALA A 172 20.34 10.71 2.94
C ALA A 172 20.08 12.08 2.29
N GLN A 173 20.35 13.17 3.00
CA GLN A 173 20.15 14.54 2.54
C GLN A 173 21.50 15.26 2.51
N GLY A 174 22.26 15.08 1.42
CA GLY A 174 23.53 15.79 1.22
C GLY A 174 24.62 15.02 0.47
N GLN A 175 24.33 14.50 -0.73
CA GLN A 175 25.39 14.23 -1.71
C GLN A 175 25.03 14.89 -3.04
N THR A 176 24.93 16.20 -3.02
CA THR A 176 25.26 17.03 -4.18
C THR A 176 25.92 18.30 -3.64
N HIS A 177 27.07 18.64 -4.21
CA HIS A 177 27.98 19.78 -3.92
C HIS A 177 29.16 19.53 -2.95
N GLN A 178 30.21 18.81 -3.40
CA GLN A 178 31.62 19.25 -3.28
C GLN A 178 32.61 18.30 -3.99
N GLU A 179 32.79 18.48 -5.30
CA GLU A 179 34.09 18.24 -5.95
C GLU A 179 34.31 19.37 -6.98
N ALA A 180 34.78 20.51 -6.47
CA ALA A 180 35.45 21.52 -7.27
C ALA A 180 36.32 22.40 -6.36
N GLY A 181 37.64 22.26 -6.50
CA GLY A 181 38.56 23.40 -6.33
C GLY A 181 39.38 23.47 -5.04
N ALA A 182 40.48 22.70 -4.98
CA ALA A 182 41.71 23.25 -4.41
C ALA A 182 42.30 24.20 -5.47
N GLY A 183 42.19 25.52 -5.24
CA GLY A 183 42.71 26.53 -6.16
C GLY A 183 42.38 27.94 -5.68
N ALA A 184 43.32 28.52 -4.94
CA ALA A 184 43.27 29.86 -4.40
C ALA A 184 43.13 30.95 -5.48
N GLY A 185 42.41 32.02 -5.15
CA GLY A 185 42.34 33.23 -5.97
C GLY A 185 41.49 34.30 -5.31
N ALA A 186 42.14 35.23 -4.61
CA ALA A 186 41.53 36.37 -3.96
C ALA A 186 40.87 37.34 -4.97
N GLY A 187 39.68 37.84 -4.65
CA GLY A 187 38.99 38.88 -5.40
C GLY A 187 37.83 39.44 -4.60
N ALA A 188 37.96 40.69 -4.16
CA ALA A 188 37.07 41.39 -3.25
C ALA A 188 35.72 41.76 -3.89
N GLY A 189 34.66 41.68 -3.08
CA GLY A 189 33.61 42.70 -3.01
C GLY A 189 32.51 42.72 -4.07
N VAL A 190 31.53 41.82 -3.94
CA VAL A 190 30.10 42.15 -4.14
C VAL A 190 29.29 41.35 -3.12
N VAL A 191 28.73 42.04 -2.13
CA VAL A 191 27.83 41.47 -1.13
C VAL A 191 26.52 41.15 -1.85
N SER A 192 26.37 39.90 -2.30
CA SER A 192 25.06 39.39 -2.72
C SER A 192 24.11 39.41 -1.52
N PRO A 193 22.83 39.80 -1.68
CA PRO A 193 21.92 39.85 -0.55
C PRO A 193 21.80 38.44 0.02
N VAL A 194 21.86 38.34 1.35
CA VAL A 194 21.64 37.12 2.12
C VAL A 194 20.45 36.36 1.53
N SER A 195 20.72 35.29 0.78
CA SER A 195 19.70 34.44 0.22
C SER A 195 19.07 33.68 1.37
N VAL A 196 17.93 34.16 1.86
CA VAL A 196 17.07 33.40 2.77
C VAL A 196 16.87 32.04 2.10
N PRO A 197 17.23 30.92 2.76
CA PRO A 197 16.97 29.60 2.20
C PRO A 197 15.49 29.54 1.83
N SER A 198 15.22 29.23 0.56
CA SER A 198 13.86 29.15 0.04
C SER A 198 13.14 28.08 0.85
N GLU A 199 11.98 28.39 1.47
CA GLU A 199 11.17 27.45 2.27
C GLU A 199 10.89 26.11 1.54
N LYS A 200 11.09 26.04 0.23
CA LYS A 200 10.98 24.82 -0.61
C LYS A 200 12.13 23.83 -0.45
N GLU A 201 13.30 24.30 -0.05
CA GLU A 201 14.54 23.52 0.07
C GLU A 201 14.76 23.01 1.51
N ASP A 202 13.79 23.24 2.39
CA ASP A 202 13.86 22.82 3.77
C ASP A 202 13.99 21.28 3.88
N PRO A 203 15.07 20.76 4.53
CA PRO A 203 15.30 19.32 4.65
C PRO A 203 14.25 18.60 5.50
N SER A 204 13.49 19.35 6.31
CA SER A 204 12.37 18.84 7.12
C SER A 204 11.15 18.42 6.28
N LEU A 205 11.10 18.77 4.99
CA LEU A 205 9.97 18.43 4.12
C LEU A 205 9.99 16.96 3.71
N THR A 206 9.25 16.14 4.47
CA THR A 206 9.19 14.67 4.29
C THR A 206 8.15 14.19 3.27
N HIS A 207 7.42 15.10 2.62
CA HIS A 207 6.32 14.74 1.72
C HIS A 207 6.79 14.38 0.30
N ALA A 208 6.04 13.54 -0.41
CA ALA A 208 6.40 13.02 -1.73
C ALA A 208 6.57 14.05 -2.87
N LEU A 209 6.11 15.30 -2.69
CA LEU A 209 6.29 16.38 -3.67
C LEU A 209 7.39 17.37 -3.31
N SER A 210 8.19 17.08 -2.27
CA SER A 210 9.28 17.95 -1.87
C SER A 210 10.36 18.00 -2.95
N VAL A 211 11.18 19.05 -2.89
CA VAL A 211 12.34 19.19 -3.78
C VAL A 211 13.33 18.03 -3.55
N ALA A 212 13.53 17.64 -2.30
CA ALA A 212 14.36 16.48 -1.93
C ALA A 212 13.86 15.16 -2.57
N ALA A 213 12.54 14.88 -2.50
CA ALA A 213 11.96 13.70 -3.15
C ALA A 213 12.13 13.74 -4.68
N TYR A 214 12.02 14.92 -5.28
CA TYR A 214 12.25 15.10 -6.70
C TYR A 214 13.70 14.79 -7.08
N HIS A 215 14.69 15.33 -6.36
CA HIS A 215 16.11 15.04 -6.63
C HIS A 215 16.44 13.55 -6.46
N ALA A 216 15.96 12.92 -5.39
CA ALA A 216 16.12 11.48 -5.18
C ALA A 216 15.54 10.66 -6.35
N SER A 217 14.36 11.05 -6.86
CA SER A 217 13.72 10.36 -8.00
C SER A 217 14.44 10.56 -9.34
N GLN A 218 15.16 11.69 -9.51
CA GLN A 218 15.93 11.99 -10.71
C GLN A 218 17.28 11.28 -10.72
N ALA A 219 17.93 11.19 -9.56
CA ALA A 219 19.18 10.46 -9.41
C ALA A 219 19.02 9.00 -9.84
N HIS A 220 17.96 8.33 -9.39
CA HIS A 220 17.71 6.91 -9.65
C HIS A 220 16.84 6.65 -10.90
N ARG A 221 17.02 7.44 -11.97
CA ARG A 221 16.19 7.31 -13.17
C ARG A 221 16.53 6.03 -13.95
N ASN A 222 15.52 5.23 -14.25
CA ASN A 222 15.61 3.95 -14.98
C ASN A 222 16.38 2.83 -14.26
N GLU A 223 16.78 3.01 -13.00
CA GLU A 223 17.52 1.98 -12.25
C GLU A 223 16.63 0.87 -11.70
N HIS A 224 15.33 1.16 -11.52
CA HIS A 224 14.41 0.25 -10.86
C HIS A 224 14.05 -0.97 -11.74
N VAL A 225 14.04 -2.18 -11.16
CA VAL A 225 13.79 -3.48 -11.84
C VAL A 225 12.42 -3.55 -12.55
N LEU A 226 11.37 -2.97 -11.98
CA LEU A 226 10.02 -2.89 -12.59
C LEU A 226 9.90 -1.89 -13.76
N THR A 227 10.87 -1.01 -13.99
CA THR A 227 10.79 0.00 -15.07
C THR A 227 10.47 -0.60 -16.44
N PRO A 228 11.14 -1.69 -16.91
CA PRO A 228 10.77 -2.35 -18.17
C PRO A 228 9.32 -2.87 -18.21
N LEU A 229 8.78 -3.34 -17.08
CA LEU A 229 7.40 -3.83 -17.00
C LEU A 229 6.35 -2.70 -17.06
N LEU A 230 6.76 -1.46 -16.77
CA LEU A 230 5.90 -0.28 -16.83
C LEU A 230 5.84 0.36 -18.22
N THR A 231 6.20 -0.37 -19.27
CA THR A 231 6.09 0.10 -20.65
C THR A 231 4.71 -0.22 -21.23
N GLY A 232 4.07 0.78 -21.87
CA GLY A 232 2.74 0.63 -22.47
C GLY A 232 1.56 0.82 -21.50
N SER A 233 0.47 0.10 -21.75
CA SER A 233 -0.78 0.18 -21.00
C SER A 233 -0.86 -0.90 -19.91
N VAL A 234 -0.71 -0.44 -18.66
CA VAL A 234 -0.64 -1.31 -17.48
C VAL A 234 -1.77 -1.02 -16.51
N ALA A 235 -2.36 -2.08 -15.98
CA ALA A 235 -3.28 -2.07 -14.87
C ALA A 235 -2.64 -2.79 -13.68
N ILE A 236 -3.03 -2.39 -12.47
CA ILE A 236 -2.58 -3.01 -11.23
C ILE A 236 -3.77 -3.57 -10.46
N LEU A 237 -3.56 -4.72 -9.85
CA LEU A 237 -4.44 -5.29 -8.85
C LEU A 237 -3.77 -5.11 -7.49
N THR A 238 -4.44 -4.39 -6.60
CA THR A 238 -3.89 -3.99 -5.30
C THR A 238 -4.53 -4.78 -4.17
N PHE A 239 -3.72 -5.20 -3.21
CA PHE A 239 -4.17 -5.90 -2.01
C PHE A 239 -3.57 -5.19 -0.78
N PRO A 240 -4.38 -4.87 0.24
CA PRO A 240 -3.89 -4.24 1.46
C PRO A 240 -3.12 -5.18 2.39
N ALA A 241 -3.28 -6.50 2.25
CA ALA A 241 -2.48 -7.49 2.98
C ALA A 241 -2.07 -8.65 2.06
N VAL A 242 -0.95 -9.30 2.40
CA VAL A 242 -0.43 -10.46 1.66
C VAL A 242 -1.21 -11.71 2.05
N SER A 243 -2.22 -12.05 1.27
CA SER A 243 -2.99 -13.27 1.48
C SER A 243 -3.11 -14.09 0.19
N PRO A 244 -2.44 -15.26 0.12
CA PRO A 244 -2.44 -16.15 -1.04
C PRO A 244 -3.84 -16.59 -1.49
N LEU A 245 -4.80 -16.68 -0.57
CA LEU A 245 -6.18 -17.09 -0.88
C LEU A 245 -6.88 -16.09 -1.81
N TYR A 246 -6.78 -14.79 -1.51
CA TYR A 246 -7.36 -13.77 -2.37
C TYR A 246 -6.63 -13.71 -3.72
N VAL A 247 -5.30 -13.87 -3.73
CA VAL A 247 -4.50 -13.93 -4.96
C VAL A 247 -4.92 -15.13 -5.83
N LYS A 248 -5.13 -16.31 -5.23
CA LYS A 248 -5.61 -17.52 -5.90
C LYS A 248 -6.95 -17.32 -6.57
N THR A 249 -7.90 -16.71 -5.85
CA THR A 249 -9.22 -16.37 -6.43
C THR A 249 -9.16 -15.28 -7.49
N ALA A 250 -8.24 -14.33 -7.38
CA ALA A 250 -8.04 -13.33 -8.42
C ALA A 250 -7.45 -13.96 -9.69
N PHE A 251 -6.46 -14.87 -9.55
CA PHE A 251 -5.86 -15.56 -10.69
C PHE A 251 -6.80 -16.55 -11.37
N SER A 252 -7.69 -17.23 -10.64
CA SER A 252 -8.69 -18.09 -11.27
C SER A 252 -9.65 -17.34 -12.21
N ILE A 253 -9.81 -16.02 -12.01
CA ILE A 253 -10.68 -15.16 -12.84
C ILE A 253 -9.87 -14.42 -13.90
N LEU A 254 -8.73 -13.84 -13.54
CA LEU A 254 -7.97 -12.93 -14.41
C LEU A 254 -6.95 -13.66 -15.30
N ALA A 255 -6.38 -14.76 -14.82
CA ALA A 255 -5.33 -15.50 -15.53
C ALA A 255 -5.46 -17.01 -15.28
N PRO A 256 -6.58 -17.64 -15.67
CA PRO A 256 -6.80 -19.06 -15.44
C PRO A 256 -5.80 -19.91 -16.22
N GLN A 257 -5.31 -20.98 -15.59
CA GLN A 257 -4.50 -22.00 -16.25
C GLN A 257 -5.28 -23.31 -16.35
N PRO A 258 -5.52 -23.84 -17.56
CA PRO A 258 -6.21 -25.11 -17.72
C PRO A 258 -5.36 -26.24 -17.13
N GLY A 259 -5.89 -26.98 -16.15
CA GLY A 259 -5.22 -28.12 -15.52
C GLY A 259 -4.25 -27.77 -14.38
N GLY A 260 -4.14 -26.50 -13.98
CA GLY A 260 -3.27 -26.05 -12.90
C GLY A 260 -3.98 -25.72 -11.58
N VAL A 261 -3.21 -25.21 -10.62
CA VAL A 261 -3.69 -24.74 -9.29
C VAL A 261 -4.73 -23.62 -9.39
N PHE A 262 -4.77 -22.91 -10.53
CA PHE A 262 -5.67 -21.79 -10.82
C PHE A 262 -6.71 -22.17 -11.89
N ALA A 263 -7.59 -23.11 -11.57
CA ALA A 263 -8.67 -23.52 -12.46
C ALA A 263 -9.74 -22.43 -12.59
N ALA A 264 -10.20 -22.19 -13.83
CA ALA A 264 -11.29 -21.26 -14.09
C ALA A 264 -12.59 -21.73 -13.41
N PRO A 265 -13.46 -20.80 -12.95
CA PRO A 265 -14.77 -21.15 -12.41
C PRO A 265 -15.61 -21.95 -13.42
N THR A 266 -16.21 -23.03 -12.94
CA THR A 266 -17.07 -23.88 -13.77
C THR A 266 -18.33 -23.12 -14.19
N ARG A 267 -18.86 -23.44 -15.38
CA ARG A 267 -20.08 -22.81 -15.92
C ARG A 267 -21.29 -22.91 -15.00
N ARG A 268 -21.38 -24.01 -14.24
CA ARG A 268 -22.46 -24.24 -13.28
C ARG A 268 -22.35 -23.34 -12.05
N ALA A 269 -21.13 -23.14 -11.54
CA ALA A 269 -20.89 -22.32 -10.37
C ALA A 269 -21.03 -20.81 -10.66
N ASN A 270 -20.48 -20.36 -11.79
CA ASN A 270 -20.49 -18.95 -12.21
C ASN A 270 -20.85 -18.83 -13.70
N PRO A 271 -22.14 -18.71 -14.07
CA PRO A 271 -22.55 -18.53 -15.46
C PRO A 271 -22.09 -17.18 -16.03
N LEU A 272 -22.06 -16.13 -15.18
CA LEU A 272 -21.67 -14.77 -15.57
C LEU A 272 -20.22 -14.64 -16.04
N TYR A 273 -19.33 -15.51 -15.56
CA TYR A 273 -17.94 -15.55 -16.00
C TYR A 273 -17.80 -15.96 -17.47
N HIS A 274 -18.73 -16.76 -18.00
CA HIS A 274 -18.72 -17.25 -19.38
C HIS A 274 -19.47 -16.32 -20.36
N GLU A 275 -19.82 -15.12 -19.91
CA GLU A 275 -20.34 -14.06 -20.77
C GLU A 275 -19.24 -13.59 -21.76
N PRO A 276 -19.57 -13.31 -23.03
CA PRO A 276 -18.58 -12.87 -24.02
C PRO A 276 -17.82 -11.61 -23.59
N ALA A 277 -18.48 -10.66 -22.92
CA ALA A 277 -17.83 -9.45 -22.42
C ALA A 277 -16.72 -9.73 -21.40
N VAL A 278 -16.86 -10.77 -20.57
CA VAL A 278 -15.83 -11.16 -19.59
C VAL A 278 -14.73 -11.94 -20.31
N GLN A 279 -15.09 -12.92 -21.12
CA GLN A 279 -14.13 -13.79 -21.82
C GLN A 279 -13.22 -13.01 -22.77
N ASP A 280 -13.79 -12.08 -23.54
CA ASP A 280 -13.01 -11.24 -24.45
C ASP A 280 -12.16 -10.22 -23.70
N GLY A 281 -12.60 -9.79 -22.52
CA GLY A 281 -11.81 -8.97 -21.62
C GLY A 281 -10.62 -9.71 -21.03
N VAL A 282 -10.84 -10.91 -20.49
CA VAL A 282 -9.79 -11.75 -19.86
C VAL A 282 -8.70 -12.11 -20.88
N LYS A 283 -9.06 -12.44 -22.13
CA LYS A 283 -8.08 -12.70 -23.21
C LYS A 283 -7.15 -11.51 -23.51
N LYS A 284 -7.59 -10.28 -23.22
CA LYS A 284 -6.82 -9.04 -23.46
C LYS A 284 -6.00 -8.61 -22.26
N LEU A 285 -6.15 -9.29 -21.12
CA LEU A 285 -5.35 -9.08 -19.93
C LEU A 285 -4.22 -10.11 -19.89
N MET A 286 -2.98 -9.63 -19.77
CA MET A 286 -1.81 -10.48 -19.61
C MET A 286 -1.13 -10.18 -18.28
N LEU A 287 -0.87 -11.21 -17.48
CA LEU A 287 -0.09 -11.09 -16.26
C LEU A 287 1.36 -10.75 -16.64
N LEU A 288 1.95 -9.73 -16.01
CA LEU A 288 3.37 -9.38 -16.20
C LEU A 288 4.22 -9.85 -15.02
N GLY A 289 3.76 -9.56 -13.80
CA GLY A 289 4.51 -9.87 -12.58
C GLY A 289 3.82 -9.32 -11.35
N ALA A 290 4.48 -9.42 -10.21
CA ALA A 290 3.99 -8.91 -8.93
C ALA A 290 5.09 -8.19 -8.15
N ARG A 291 4.68 -7.25 -7.31
CA ARG A 291 5.49 -6.67 -6.25
C ARG A 291 4.90 -7.10 -4.93
N ILE A 292 5.71 -7.75 -4.10
CA ILE A 292 5.30 -8.30 -2.81
C ILE A 292 6.35 -7.83 -1.79
N ASP A 293 5.93 -7.01 -0.82
CA ASP A 293 6.79 -6.47 0.25
C ASP A 293 8.10 -5.84 -0.26
N GLY A 294 8.02 -5.12 -1.39
CA GLY A 294 9.17 -4.46 -2.01
C GLY A 294 10.04 -5.37 -2.88
N GLN A 295 9.77 -6.68 -2.91
CA GLN A 295 10.42 -7.60 -3.83
C GLN A 295 9.61 -7.74 -5.13
N VAL A 296 10.32 -7.91 -6.24
CA VAL A 296 9.74 -8.09 -7.56
C VAL A 296 9.72 -9.56 -7.90
N PHE A 297 8.56 -10.04 -8.34
CA PHE A 297 8.34 -11.42 -8.76
C PHE A 297 7.87 -11.44 -10.22
N ASP A 298 8.42 -12.39 -10.98
CA ASP A 298 7.98 -12.68 -12.34
C ASP A 298 6.60 -13.37 -12.35
N MET A 299 6.06 -13.63 -13.54
CA MET A 299 4.78 -14.34 -13.71
C MET A 299 4.73 -15.68 -12.97
N GLU A 300 5.82 -16.45 -13.01
CA GLU A 300 5.92 -17.76 -12.34
C GLU A 300 6.02 -17.61 -10.82
N GLY A 301 6.80 -16.63 -10.34
CA GLY A 301 6.90 -16.31 -8.93
C GLY A 301 5.56 -15.84 -8.34
N ALA A 302 4.83 -14.99 -9.07
CA ALA A 302 3.50 -14.55 -8.68
C ALA A 302 2.52 -15.73 -8.58
N ARG A 303 2.56 -16.65 -9.55
CA ARG A 303 1.77 -17.90 -9.52
C ARG A 303 2.18 -18.81 -8.37
N TRP A 304 3.46 -18.94 -8.07
CA TRP A 304 3.93 -19.71 -6.92
C TRP A 304 3.34 -19.16 -5.61
N VAL A 305 3.37 -17.85 -5.40
CA VAL A 305 2.78 -17.23 -4.19
C VAL A 305 1.27 -17.47 -4.10
N GLY A 306 0.54 -17.38 -5.21
CA GLY A 306 -0.89 -17.72 -5.24
C GLY A 306 -1.18 -19.21 -5.02
N GLY A 307 -0.18 -20.08 -5.23
CA GLY A 307 -0.29 -21.53 -5.07
C GLY A 307 0.01 -22.01 -3.65
N ILE A 308 0.45 -21.13 -2.75
CA ILE A 308 0.70 -21.46 -1.35
C ILE A 308 -0.64 -21.75 -0.67
N ASP A 309 -0.90 -23.03 -0.43
CA ASP A 309 -2.08 -23.47 0.30
C ASP A 309 -1.92 -23.19 1.81
N GLY A 310 -3.00 -22.76 2.46
CA GLY A 310 -3.01 -22.48 3.91
C GLY A 310 -2.46 -21.11 4.32
N GLY A 311 -1.96 -20.28 3.40
CA GLY A 311 -1.48 -18.93 3.71
C GLY A 311 -0.36 -18.92 4.76
N ILE A 312 -0.39 -17.96 5.69
CA ILE A 312 0.62 -17.86 6.76
C ILE A 312 0.58 -19.08 7.69
N ASP A 313 -0.59 -19.66 7.92
CA ASP A 313 -0.75 -20.83 8.78
C ASP A 313 -0.22 -22.09 8.10
N GLY A 314 -0.32 -22.17 6.77
CA GLY A 314 0.33 -23.21 5.97
C GLY A 314 1.86 -23.14 6.08
N LEU A 315 2.45 -21.95 5.96
CA LEU A 315 3.90 -21.77 6.15
C LEU A 315 4.33 -22.06 7.59
N ARG A 316 3.55 -21.65 8.59
CA ARG A 316 3.78 -22.01 9.99
C ARG A 316 3.71 -23.52 10.20
N ALA A 317 2.74 -24.20 9.61
CA ALA A 317 2.61 -25.65 9.66
C ALA A 317 3.79 -26.34 8.96
N GLN A 318 4.26 -25.83 7.82
CA GLN A 318 5.48 -26.33 7.16
C GLN A 318 6.71 -26.14 8.04
N LEU A 319 6.86 -25.00 8.71
CA LEU A 319 7.97 -24.74 9.61
C LEU A 319 7.90 -25.66 10.85
N VAL A 320 6.73 -25.83 11.45
CA VAL A 320 6.50 -26.80 12.54
C VAL A 320 6.78 -28.21 12.06
N GLY A 321 6.34 -28.59 10.85
CA GLY A 321 6.60 -29.89 10.25
C GLY A 321 8.08 -30.14 9.97
N MET A 322 8.84 -29.12 9.53
CA MET A 322 10.29 -29.20 9.37
C MET A 322 10.97 -29.38 10.73
N LEU A 323 10.60 -28.59 11.74
CA LEU A 323 11.14 -28.74 13.10
C LEU A 323 10.82 -30.11 13.71
N GLN A 324 9.58 -30.59 13.57
CA GLN A 324 9.18 -31.92 14.02
C GLN A 324 9.87 -33.03 13.21
N GLY A 325 10.09 -32.81 11.91
CA GLY A 325 10.80 -33.74 11.03
C GLY A 325 12.24 -33.98 11.46
N PHE A 326 12.94 -32.96 11.96
CA PHE A 326 14.28 -33.14 12.54
C PHE A 326 14.24 -34.00 13.81
N GLY A 327 13.25 -33.79 14.69
CA GLY A 327 13.07 -34.63 15.89
C GLY A 327 12.70 -36.08 15.54
N ALA A 328 11.76 -36.26 14.61
CA ALA A 328 11.35 -37.57 14.12
C ALA A 328 12.49 -38.30 13.42
N GLY A 329 13.35 -37.59 12.68
CA GLY A 329 14.53 -38.15 12.03
C GLY A 329 15.52 -38.76 13.03
N VAL A 330 15.80 -38.08 14.15
CA VAL A 330 16.70 -38.62 15.20
C VAL A 330 16.11 -39.88 15.84
N VAL A 331 14.81 -39.88 16.14
CA VAL A 331 14.14 -41.07 16.67
C VAL A 331 14.15 -42.21 15.67
N GLN A 332 13.91 -41.93 14.39
CA GLN A 332 13.94 -42.94 13.33
C GLN A 332 15.34 -43.54 13.15
N VAL A 333 16.41 -42.74 13.29
CA VAL A 333 17.79 -43.23 13.28
C VAL A 333 18.06 -44.13 14.50
N LEU A 334 17.62 -43.75 15.69
CA LEU A 334 17.77 -44.58 16.90
C LEU A 334 16.95 -45.88 16.82
N GLU A 335 15.75 -45.82 16.25
CA GLU A 335 14.87 -46.98 16.05
C GLU A 335 15.30 -47.85 14.86
N SER A 336 16.16 -47.35 13.97
CA SER A 336 16.60 -48.11 12.79
C SER A 336 17.37 -49.38 13.16
N GLY A 337 18.21 -49.32 14.20
CA GLY A 337 18.96 -50.48 14.69
C GLY A 337 18.06 -51.55 15.29
N SER A 338 17.05 -51.17 16.07
CA SER A 338 16.11 -52.13 16.67
C SER A 338 15.19 -52.75 15.61
N ARG A 339 14.69 -51.96 14.67
CA ARG A 339 13.91 -52.48 13.54
C ARG A 339 14.72 -53.43 12.67
N ALA A 340 15.98 -53.14 12.36
CA ALA A 340 16.81 -54.02 11.54
C ALA A 340 16.98 -55.40 12.18
N VAL A 341 17.23 -55.47 13.49
CA VAL A 341 17.30 -56.74 14.23
C VAL A 341 15.95 -57.45 14.22
N TRP A 342 14.86 -56.71 14.42
CA TRP A 342 13.52 -57.30 14.36
C TRP A 342 13.19 -57.87 12.97
N TRP A 343 13.50 -57.15 11.88
CA TRP A 343 13.28 -57.61 10.50
C TRP A 343 14.11 -58.86 10.16
N THR A 344 15.33 -58.98 10.69
CA THR A 344 16.16 -60.17 10.49
C THR A 344 15.64 -61.38 11.26
N MET A 345 15.19 -61.20 12.50
CA MET A 345 14.55 -62.27 13.28
C MET A 345 13.23 -62.72 12.67
N GLU A 346 12.39 -61.78 12.25
CA GLU A 346 11.11 -62.07 11.61
C GLU A 346 11.30 -62.72 10.22
N GLY A 347 12.31 -62.29 9.46
CA GLY A 347 12.68 -62.93 8.20
C GLY A 347 13.12 -64.38 8.41
N ARG A 348 13.92 -64.65 9.45
CA ARG A 348 14.32 -66.02 9.81
C ARG A 348 13.12 -66.86 10.27
N ARG A 349 12.20 -66.27 11.05
CA ARG A 349 10.97 -66.94 11.47
C ARG A 349 10.13 -67.36 10.26
N LYS A 350 9.89 -66.45 9.32
CA LYS A 350 9.14 -66.76 8.08
C LYS A 350 9.81 -67.84 7.22
N MET A 351 11.14 -67.81 7.09
CA MET A 351 11.86 -68.86 6.35
C MET A 351 11.64 -70.25 6.97
N LEU A 352 11.62 -70.35 8.30
CA LEU A 352 11.35 -71.61 8.99
C LEU A 352 9.88 -72.03 8.86
N GLU A 353 8.94 -71.09 8.92
CA GLU A 353 7.52 -71.35 8.70
C GLU A 353 7.25 -71.82 7.25
N ASP A 354 7.94 -71.24 6.25
CA ASP A 354 7.85 -71.62 4.84
C ASP A 354 8.53 -72.98 4.56
N GLU A 355 9.64 -73.28 5.23
CA GLU A 355 10.31 -74.59 5.19
C GLU A 355 9.46 -75.69 5.85
N GLU A 356 8.77 -75.37 6.96
CA GLU A 356 7.84 -76.30 7.63
C GLU A 356 6.51 -76.49 6.88
N ALA A 357 6.08 -75.50 6.08
CA ALA A 357 4.84 -75.58 5.31
C ALA A 357 4.90 -76.51 4.08
N GLY A 358 6.10 -76.90 3.63
CA GLY A 358 6.33 -77.79 2.48
C GLY A 358 5.83 -77.22 1.12
N PRO A 359 6.35 -77.71 -0.02
CA PRO A 359 5.84 -77.29 -1.32
C PRO A 359 4.38 -77.71 -1.46
N LYS A 360 3.47 -76.73 -1.57
CA LYS A 360 2.07 -76.97 -1.93
C LYS A 360 2.03 -77.37 -3.41
N GLU A 361 1.90 -78.66 -3.69
CA GLU A 361 1.45 -79.18 -4.99
C GLU A 361 0.00 -78.80 -5.30
#